data_AF-F9ZJW5-F1
#
_entry.id   AF-F9ZJW5-F1
#
_cell.length_a   1.000
_cell.length_b   1.000
_cell.length_c   1.000
_cell.angle_alpha   90.00
_cell.angle_beta   90.00
_cell.angle_gamma   90.00
#
_symmetry.space_group_name_H-M   'P 1'
#
loop_
_entity.id
_entity.type
_entity.pdbx_description
1 polymer ?
#
loop_
_entity_poly.entity_id
_entity_poly.type
_entity_poly.pdbx_seq_one_letter_code
_entity_poly.pdbx_strand_id
1 'polypeptide(L)'
;MKQSIKKFILSTCTVTLMGSAHFASADINSDTETLLNWAENTYRDLFPSHQVTQSLEPWLYRFYPETGIYAGVNRGDNSAYVLGGPYGPTPTRIAGVPELITQIIDSGGNTSIPACDTSGAPAGLTYTQSGNVVNISTGGACVALPENNNFCSTPQQPTETGISVLTTSTTNSPSRINGISIDIPGVPNPIQSFANGFSDSKHCTVHVPADTANLIINSDVCFDMTAQTSGFEGIPGITVTPPVTMNLNTTSTNVVVADCFTTDAASIYNTVTGEFWINDEGTFVSQGSSR
;
A
#
# COMPACT_ATOMS: atom_id res chain seq x y z
N MET A 1 -70.57 21.36 40.68
CA MET A 1 -69.10 21.25 40.65
C MET A 1 -68.77 20.04 39.79
N LYS A 2 -68.67 20.21 38.47
CA LYS A 2 -67.47 20.66 37.73
C LYS A 2 -66.36 19.62 37.88
N GLN A 3 -66.28 18.68 36.93
CA GLN A 3 -65.26 18.78 35.87
C GLN A 3 -63.87 19.07 36.44
N SER A 4 -63.18 18.07 36.99
CA SER A 4 -61.71 18.11 37.13
C SER A 4 -61.04 16.73 37.32
N ILE A 5 -61.78 15.62 37.31
CA ILE A 5 -61.20 14.26 37.44
C ILE A 5 -60.92 13.59 36.06
N LYS A 6 -61.08 14.33 34.96
CA LYS A 6 -60.85 13.83 33.58
C LYS A 6 -59.86 14.66 32.75
N LYS A 7 -58.92 15.36 33.39
CA LYS A 7 -57.81 16.05 32.70
C LYS A 7 -56.47 15.90 33.43
N PHE A 8 -56.07 14.66 33.69
CA PHE A 8 -54.66 14.31 33.91
C PHE A 8 -54.19 13.36 32.80
N ILE A 9 -54.64 13.63 31.57
CA ILE A 9 -54.14 13.06 30.32
C ILE A 9 -53.80 14.27 29.45
N LEU A 10 -52.67 14.93 29.73
CA LEU A 10 -52.00 15.95 28.90
C LEU A 10 -50.93 16.62 29.77
N SER A 11 -49.75 16.00 29.86
CA SER A 11 -48.44 16.67 29.95
C SER A 11 -47.32 15.65 30.24
N THR A 12 -47.35 14.50 29.56
CA THR A 12 -46.20 13.58 29.46
C THR A 12 -45.51 13.85 28.14
N CYS A 13 -44.72 14.93 28.06
CA CYS A 13 -43.70 15.16 27.03
C CYS A 13 -42.97 16.48 27.35
N THR A 14 -42.02 16.45 28.29
CA THR A 14 -41.01 17.51 28.37
C THR A 14 -39.69 16.89 28.81
N VAL A 15 -38.97 16.43 27.79
CA VAL A 15 -37.50 16.51 27.66
C VAL A 15 -36.70 16.14 28.90
N THR A 16 -36.51 14.85 29.13
CA THR A 16 -35.24 14.34 29.64
C THR A 16 -34.47 13.72 28.49
N LEU A 17 -34.17 14.54 27.48
CA LEU A 17 -33.13 14.25 26.50
C LEU A 17 -31.79 14.64 27.14
N MET A 18 -31.46 14.00 28.27
CA MET A 18 -30.07 13.85 28.65
C MET A 18 -29.56 12.77 27.72
N GLY A 19 -29.19 13.19 26.50
CA GLY A 19 -28.25 12.42 25.71
C GLY A 19 -27.05 12.21 26.63
N SER A 20 -26.85 10.97 27.06
CA SER A 20 -25.51 10.50 27.32
C SER A 20 -24.75 10.74 26.02
N ALA A 21 -24.20 11.94 25.87
CA ALA A 21 -23.01 12.13 25.06
C ALA A 21 -21.99 11.22 25.73
N HIS A 22 -21.97 9.96 25.27
CA HIS A 22 -20.77 9.16 25.38
C HIS A 22 -19.73 10.01 24.64
N PHE A 23 -18.99 10.84 25.38
CA PHE A 23 -17.66 11.19 24.94
C PHE A 23 -16.97 9.84 24.84
N ALA A 24 -17.02 9.25 23.66
CA ALA A 24 -16.09 8.21 23.30
C ALA A 24 -14.75 8.90 23.51
N SER A 25 -14.07 8.56 24.61
CA SER A 25 -12.65 8.79 24.71
C SER A 25 -12.09 7.91 23.62
N ALA A 26 -11.98 8.49 22.43
CA ALA A 26 -11.37 7.84 21.31
C ALA A 26 -9.96 7.44 21.75
N ASP A 27 -9.58 6.20 21.45
CA ASP A 27 -8.27 5.69 21.81
C ASP A 27 -7.24 6.50 21.04
N ILE A 28 -6.42 7.28 21.75
CA ILE A 28 -5.40 8.14 21.17
C ILE A 28 -4.49 7.39 20.19
N ASN A 29 -4.27 6.09 20.40
CA ASN A 29 -3.51 5.27 19.48
C ASN A 29 -4.29 5.07 18.17
N SER A 30 -5.55 4.62 18.24
CA SER A 30 -6.42 4.43 17.08
C SER A 30 -6.67 5.74 16.30
N ASP A 31 -6.84 6.86 17.01
CA ASP A 31 -7.00 8.17 16.38
C ASP A 31 -5.72 8.63 15.71
N THR A 32 -4.56 8.34 16.31
CA THR A 32 -3.27 8.65 15.69
C THR A 32 -3.09 7.87 14.39
N GLU A 33 -3.40 6.56 14.38
CA GLU A 33 -3.37 5.76 13.14
C GLU A 33 -4.31 6.33 12.09
N THR A 34 -5.55 6.65 12.48
CA THR A 34 -6.56 7.23 11.58
C THR A 34 -6.07 8.54 10.96
N LEU A 35 -5.52 9.42 11.78
CA LEU A 35 -5.02 10.72 11.37
C LEU A 35 -3.80 10.60 10.43
N LEU A 36 -2.82 9.77 10.79
CA LEU A 36 -1.59 9.64 10.03
C LEU A 36 -1.83 8.91 8.70
N ASN A 37 -2.69 7.89 8.68
CA ASN A 37 -3.11 7.24 7.43
C ASN A 37 -3.87 8.22 6.53
N TRP A 38 -4.74 9.05 7.09
CA TRP A 38 -5.41 10.09 6.31
C TRP A 38 -4.43 11.11 5.73
N ALA A 39 -3.42 11.51 6.51
CA ALA A 39 -2.40 12.43 6.06
C ALA A 39 -1.60 11.85 4.88
N GLU A 40 -1.18 10.59 4.96
CA GLU A 40 -0.47 9.87 3.88
C GLU A 40 -1.32 9.72 2.61
N ASN A 41 -2.64 9.55 2.73
CA ASN A 41 -3.52 9.49 1.57
C ASN A 41 -3.82 10.85 0.96
N THR A 42 -3.84 11.90 1.78
CA THR A 42 -4.30 13.24 1.37
C THR A 42 -3.15 14.13 0.89
N TYR A 43 -2.00 14.02 1.54
CA TYR A 43 -0.83 14.89 1.31
C TYR A 43 0.39 14.08 0.88
N ARG A 44 0.26 13.35 -0.23
CA ARG A 44 1.30 12.47 -0.80
C ARG A 44 2.64 13.17 -1.03
N ASP A 45 2.64 14.47 -1.33
CA ASP A 45 3.88 15.23 -1.53
C ASP A 45 4.67 15.43 -0.21
N LEU A 46 4.00 15.35 0.94
CA LEU A 46 4.59 15.51 2.27
C LEU A 46 4.84 14.17 2.95
N PHE A 47 3.91 13.23 2.76
CA PHE A 47 3.90 11.91 3.38
C PHE A 47 3.80 10.84 2.29
N PRO A 48 4.87 10.63 1.52
CA PRO A 48 4.83 9.86 0.26
C PRO A 48 4.69 8.35 0.47
N SER A 49 5.12 7.84 1.63
CA SER A 49 5.14 6.42 1.93
C SER A 49 4.51 6.14 3.29
N HIS A 50 3.98 4.93 3.46
CA HIS A 50 3.43 4.51 4.75
C HIS A 50 4.54 4.10 5.73
N GLN A 51 4.46 4.62 6.95
CA GLN A 51 5.48 4.40 7.98
C GLN A 51 4.85 3.81 9.23
N VAL A 52 5.57 2.92 9.93
CA VAL A 52 5.10 2.40 11.22
C VAL A 52 5.04 3.54 12.25
N THR A 53 3.92 3.61 12.97
CA THR A 53 3.81 4.49 14.14
C THR A 53 4.74 3.99 15.24
N GLN A 54 5.72 4.83 15.57
CA GLN A 54 6.63 4.66 16.68
C GLN A 54 6.05 5.33 17.93
N SER A 55 6.47 4.85 19.10
CA SER A 55 6.12 5.45 20.38
C SER A 55 7.39 5.83 21.13
N LEU A 56 7.51 7.11 21.47
CA LEU A 56 8.55 7.66 22.33
C LEU A 56 7.92 8.72 23.22
N GLU A 57 7.75 8.45 24.52
CA GLU A 57 6.91 9.35 25.30
C GLU A 57 7.38 10.81 25.35
N PRO A 58 6.45 11.78 25.18
CA PRO A 58 4.97 11.62 25.11
C PRO A 58 4.37 11.42 23.69
N TRP A 59 5.18 11.00 22.71
CA TRP A 59 4.84 11.02 21.29
C TRP A 59 4.44 9.66 20.73
N LEU A 60 3.42 9.70 19.87
CA LEU A 60 3.17 8.72 18.82
C LEU A 60 3.53 9.38 17.49
N TYR A 61 4.44 8.82 16.70
CA TYR A 61 4.92 9.51 15.51
C TYR A 61 5.36 8.57 14.40
N ARG A 62 5.38 9.09 13.18
CA ARG A 62 5.97 8.48 11.99
C ARG A 62 7.06 9.39 11.46
N PHE A 63 8.15 8.79 10.99
CA PHE A 63 9.23 9.50 10.31
C PHE A 63 9.24 9.11 8.84
N TYR A 64 9.18 10.10 7.96
CA TYR A 64 9.18 9.96 6.51
C TYR A 64 10.59 10.29 5.98
N PRO A 65 11.43 9.29 5.68
CA PRO A 65 12.82 9.51 5.30
C PRO A 65 12.96 10.31 4.00
N GLU A 66 11.99 10.21 3.09
CA GLU A 66 12.00 10.86 1.78
C GLU A 66 11.87 12.38 1.90
N THR A 67 11.09 12.86 2.88
CA THR A 67 10.84 14.30 3.11
C THR A 67 11.55 14.84 4.34
N GLY A 68 12.11 13.95 5.17
CA GLY A 68 12.73 14.30 6.45
C GLY A 68 11.71 14.84 7.47
N ILE A 69 10.42 14.52 7.30
CA ILE A 69 9.34 14.99 8.17
C ILE A 69 9.05 13.94 9.25
N TYR A 70 8.87 14.40 10.47
CA TYR A 70 8.19 13.69 11.53
C TYR A 70 6.77 14.23 11.62
N ALA A 71 5.76 13.36 11.57
CA ALA A 71 4.39 13.69 11.90
C ALA A 71 3.95 12.86 13.10
N GLY A 72 3.29 13.47 14.06
CA GLY A 72 2.91 12.74 15.27
C GLY A 72 1.95 13.47 16.18
N VAL A 73 1.46 12.73 17.16
CA VAL A 73 0.52 13.18 18.18
C VAL A 73 1.23 13.19 19.53
N ASN A 74 1.08 14.29 20.27
CA ASN A 74 1.53 14.38 21.65
C ASN A 74 0.40 13.91 22.58
N ARG A 75 0.65 12.85 23.36
CA ARG A 75 -0.32 12.30 24.32
C ARG A 75 -0.63 13.24 25.49
N GLY A 76 0.28 14.18 25.79
CA GLY A 76 0.13 15.11 26.91
C GLY A 76 -0.89 16.23 26.67
N ASP A 77 -1.00 16.72 25.42
CA ASP A 77 -1.91 17.82 25.05
C ASP A 77 -2.92 17.44 23.97
N ASN A 78 -2.92 16.17 23.54
CA ASN A 78 -3.81 15.62 22.53
C ASN A 78 -3.83 16.44 21.21
N SER A 79 -2.66 16.91 20.79
CA SER A 79 -2.50 17.70 19.57
C SER A 79 -1.54 17.04 18.58
N ALA A 80 -1.79 17.27 17.29
CA ALA A 80 -0.95 16.81 16.19
C ALA A 80 0.13 17.86 15.86
N TYR A 81 1.32 17.37 15.52
CA TYR A 81 2.51 18.16 15.26
C TYR A 81 3.26 17.64 14.04
N VAL A 82 4.00 18.53 13.40
CA VAL A 82 5.01 18.20 12.39
C VAL A 82 6.37 18.80 12.76
N LEU A 83 7.44 18.12 12.39
CA LEU A 83 8.82 18.54 12.64
C LEU A 83 9.70 18.12 11.45
N GLY A 84 10.72 18.89 11.11
CA GLY A 84 11.64 18.57 10.03
C GLY A 84 11.14 18.96 8.64
N GLY A 85 11.92 18.62 7.61
CA GLY A 85 11.66 19.01 6.22
C GLY A 85 11.35 20.52 6.09
N PRO A 86 10.24 20.90 5.44
CA PRO A 86 9.86 22.31 5.25
C PRO A 86 9.41 23.01 6.56
N TYR A 87 9.18 22.28 7.64
CA TYR A 87 8.70 22.81 8.93
C TYR A 87 9.82 23.19 9.89
N GLY A 88 11.08 22.89 9.55
CA GLY A 88 12.25 23.27 10.34
C GLY A 88 12.47 22.43 11.61
N PRO A 89 13.39 22.84 12.50
CA PRO A 89 13.89 22.00 13.59
C PRO A 89 13.03 22.02 14.86
N THR A 90 11.89 22.71 14.85
CA THR A 90 11.01 22.85 16.02
C THR A 90 9.63 22.24 15.74
N PRO A 91 9.05 21.45 16.65
CA PRO A 91 7.71 20.92 16.47
C PRO A 91 6.70 22.05 16.26
N THR A 92 6.01 22.01 15.12
CA THR A 92 4.97 22.95 14.73
C THR A 92 3.63 22.30 14.99
N ARG A 93 2.81 22.91 15.86
CA ARG A 93 1.45 22.42 16.15
C ARG A 93 0.56 22.64 14.95
N ILE A 94 -0.14 21.58 14.52
CA ILE A 94 -1.15 21.65 13.47
C ILE A 94 -2.52 21.97 14.07
N ALA A 95 -3.07 21.07 14.89
CA ALA A 95 -4.39 21.21 15.52
C ALA A 95 -4.59 20.18 16.64
N GLY A 96 -5.73 20.24 17.33
CA GLY A 96 -6.14 19.18 18.26
C GLY A 96 -6.55 17.93 17.48
N VAL A 97 -6.24 16.74 18.00
CA VAL A 97 -6.65 15.47 17.37
C VAL A 97 -8.18 15.38 17.18
N PRO A 98 -9.03 15.73 18.16
CA PRO A 98 -10.49 15.66 17.96
C PRO A 98 -11.02 16.55 16.83
N GLU A 99 -10.38 17.71 16.62
CA GLU A 99 -10.73 18.65 15.54
C GLU A 99 -10.42 18.02 14.18
N LEU A 100 -9.23 17.42 14.04
CA LEU A 100 -8.80 16.75 12.82
C LEU A 100 -9.63 15.49 12.52
N ILE A 101 -9.94 14.68 13.53
CA ILE A 101 -10.80 13.49 13.35
C ILE A 101 -12.19 13.90 12.87
N THR A 102 -12.77 14.95 13.44
CA THR A 102 -14.07 15.47 12.98
C THR A 102 -14.00 15.92 11.52
N GLN A 103 -12.94 16.65 11.15
CA GLN A 103 -12.72 17.09 9.77
C GLN A 103 -12.58 15.90 8.79
N ILE A 104 -11.90 14.84 9.18
CA ILE A 104 -11.73 13.62 8.38
C ILE A 104 -13.08 12.95 8.14
N ILE A 105 -13.88 12.78 9.21
CA ILE A 105 -15.21 12.16 9.12
C ILE A 105 -16.14 12.98 8.22
N ASP A 106 -16.20 14.29 8.43
CA ASP A 106 -17.10 15.18 7.69
C ASP A 106 -16.74 15.31 6.21
N SER A 107 -15.44 15.19 5.87
CA SER A 107 -14.96 15.21 4.49
C SER A 107 -15.04 13.86 3.78
N GLY A 108 -15.31 12.76 4.50
CA GLY A 108 -15.21 11.41 3.97
C GLY A 108 -13.77 11.02 3.61
N GLY A 109 -12.79 11.52 4.36
CA GLY A 109 -11.37 11.32 4.10
C GLY A 109 -10.95 9.84 4.12
N ASN A 110 -10.05 9.45 3.21
CA ASN A 110 -9.53 8.09 3.15
C ASN A 110 -8.53 7.84 4.30
N THR A 111 -8.92 7.03 5.27
CA THR A 111 -8.10 6.63 6.43
C THR A 111 -7.50 5.23 6.29
N SER A 112 -7.66 4.59 5.13
CA SER A 112 -7.07 3.27 4.85
C SER A 112 -5.55 3.35 4.94
N ILE A 113 -4.89 2.31 5.42
CA ILE A 113 -3.42 2.23 5.43
C ILE A 113 -2.92 2.36 3.99
N PRO A 114 -2.09 3.35 3.60
CA PRO A 114 -1.54 3.39 2.25
C PRO A 114 -0.66 2.16 2.03
N ALA A 115 -1.19 1.19 1.31
CA ALA A 115 -0.58 -0.14 1.17
C ALA A 115 0.65 -0.15 0.26
N CYS A 116 0.74 0.84 -0.64
CA CYS A 116 1.74 0.93 -1.68
C CYS A 116 2.37 2.32 -1.65
N ASP A 117 3.70 2.37 -1.66
CA ASP A 117 4.40 3.57 -2.08
C ASP A 117 4.24 3.73 -3.60
N THR A 118 3.55 4.79 -4.02
CA THR A 118 3.30 5.12 -5.43
C THR A 118 4.09 6.34 -5.89
N SER A 119 5.06 6.82 -5.10
CA SER A 119 5.87 7.99 -5.46
C SER A 119 6.67 7.78 -6.75
N GLY A 120 7.08 6.53 -7.01
CA GLY A 120 7.71 6.08 -8.26
C GLY A 120 6.76 5.40 -9.24
N ALA A 121 5.44 5.56 -9.08
CA ALA A 121 4.47 4.86 -9.91
C ALA A 121 4.55 5.34 -11.37
N PRO A 122 4.62 4.40 -12.33
CA PRO A 122 4.66 4.73 -13.76
C PRO A 122 3.44 5.53 -14.22
N ALA A 123 3.66 6.48 -15.14
CA ALA A 123 2.58 7.25 -15.73
C ALA A 123 1.55 6.32 -16.42
N GLY A 124 0.27 6.57 -16.17
CA GLY A 124 -0.84 5.79 -16.73
C GLY A 124 -1.31 4.62 -15.87
N LEU A 125 -0.68 4.35 -14.72
CA LEU A 125 -1.23 3.48 -13.69
C LEU A 125 -2.15 4.24 -12.75
N THR A 126 -3.24 3.58 -12.38
CA THR A 126 -4.23 4.07 -11.42
C THR A 126 -4.26 3.14 -10.23
N TYR A 127 -4.35 3.73 -9.04
CA TYR A 127 -4.36 3.03 -7.76
C TYR A 127 -5.64 3.40 -7.02
N THR A 128 -6.40 2.39 -6.62
CA THR A 128 -7.54 2.57 -5.73
C THR A 128 -7.37 1.66 -4.53
N GLN A 129 -7.80 2.12 -3.37
CA GLN A 129 -7.75 1.33 -2.15
C GLN A 129 -9.05 1.44 -1.38
N SER A 130 -9.54 0.31 -0.89
CA SER A 130 -10.68 0.22 0.01
C SER A 130 -10.33 -0.75 1.13
N GLY A 131 -10.05 -0.22 2.33
CA GLY A 131 -9.51 -1.01 3.42
C GLY A 131 -8.20 -1.69 3.03
N ASN A 132 -8.13 -3.02 3.14
CA ASN A 132 -6.92 -3.79 2.82
C ASN A 132 -6.83 -4.23 1.35
N VAL A 133 -7.80 -3.85 0.51
CA VAL A 133 -7.81 -4.23 -0.92
C VAL A 133 -7.31 -3.07 -1.76
N VAL A 134 -6.22 -3.28 -2.48
CA VAL A 134 -5.65 -2.38 -3.48
C VAL A 134 -6.02 -2.89 -4.86
N ASN A 135 -6.44 -1.99 -5.76
CA ASN A 135 -6.56 -2.30 -7.17
C ASN A 135 -5.65 -1.38 -7.98
N ILE A 136 -4.80 -1.99 -8.81
CA ILE A 136 -3.88 -1.34 -9.73
C ILE A 136 -4.42 -1.59 -11.14
N SER A 137 -4.58 -0.54 -11.95
CA SER A 137 -5.05 -0.68 -13.33
C SER A 137 -4.47 0.35 -14.28
N THR A 138 -4.31 -0.02 -15.55
CA THR A 138 -4.02 0.92 -16.65
C THR A 138 -5.27 1.44 -17.36
N GLY A 139 -6.47 1.10 -16.88
CA GLY A 139 -7.74 1.57 -17.46
C GLY A 139 -8.01 1.03 -18.86
N GLY A 140 -7.39 -0.08 -19.24
CA GLY A 140 -7.54 -0.74 -20.54
C GLY A 140 -6.60 -0.25 -21.64
N ALA A 141 -5.79 0.79 -21.39
CA ALA A 141 -4.70 1.19 -22.29
C ALA A 141 -3.39 0.48 -21.88
N CYS A 142 -2.48 0.27 -22.82
CA CYS A 142 -1.13 -0.22 -22.50
C CYS A 142 -0.21 0.98 -22.22
N VAL A 143 0.50 0.92 -21.09
CA VAL A 143 1.46 1.96 -20.68
C VAL A 143 2.87 1.50 -21.00
N ALA A 144 3.82 2.43 -21.18
CA ALA A 144 5.22 2.05 -21.38
C ALA A 144 5.69 1.14 -20.23
N LEU A 145 6.40 0.06 -20.56
CA LEU A 145 6.99 -0.80 -19.54
C LEU A 145 7.90 0.05 -18.65
N PRO A 146 7.64 0.10 -17.34
CA PRO A 146 8.42 0.94 -16.44
C PRO A 146 9.83 0.42 -16.23
N GLU A 147 10.74 1.33 -15.90
CA GLU A 147 12.13 1.00 -15.59
C GLU A 147 12.26 0.24 -14.25
N ASN A 148 11.25 0.35 -13.39
CA ASN A 148 11.14 -0.32 -12.10
C ASN A 148 9.90 -1.24 -12.06
N ASN A 149 10.11 -2.50 -11.68
CA ASN A 149 9.04 -3.52 -11.61
C ASN A 149 8.21 -3.43 -10.31
N ASN A 150 8.34 -2.34 -9.56
CA ASN A 150 7.75 -2.23 -8.22
C ASN A 150 6.43 -1.47 -8.27
N PHE A 151 5.34 -2.20 -8.53
CA PHE A 151 3.99 -1.63 -8.64
C PHE A 151 3.37 -1.32 -7.28
N CYS A 152 3.93 -1.85 -6.20
CA CYS A 152 3.50 -1.60 -4.83
C CYS A 152 4.69 -1.84 -3.90
N SER A 153 5.60 -0.86 -3.85
CA SER A 153 6.79 -0.98 -3.02
C SER A 153 6.39 -1.02 -1.56
N THR A 154 6.92 -1.99 -0.81
CA THR A 154 6.84 -1.92 0.64
C THR A 154 7.77 -0.79 1.11
N PRO A 155 7.26 0.22 1.81
CA PRO A 155 8.07 1.35 2.26
C PRO A 155 9.24 0.91 3.12
N GLN A 156 10.37 1.59 2.95
CA GLN A 156 11.52 1.41 3.84
C GLN A 156 11.10 1.78 5.27
N GLN A 157 11.45 0.93 6.24
CA GLN A 157 11.16 1.13 7.64
C GLN A 157 12.40 1.63 8.38
N PRO A 158 12.26 2.60 9.30
CA PRO A 158 13.39 3.15 10.03
C PRO A 158 13.93 2.19 11.10
N THR A 159 13.17 1.17 11.49
CA THR A 159 13.50 0.24 12.56
C THR A 159 12.96 -1.16 12.27
N GLU A 160 13.63 -2.18 12.80
CA GLU A 160 13.19 -3.57 12.70
C GLU A 160 11.85 -3.78 13.43
N THR A 161 10.81 -4.17 12.69
CA THR A 161 9.49 -4.50 13.27
C THR A 161 9.39 -5.94 13.75
N GLY A 162 10.31 -6.80 13.32
CA GLY A 162 10.27 -8.26 13.53
C GLY A 162 9.16 -9.00 12.76
N ILE A 163 8.39 -8.32 11.90
CA ILE A 163 7.29 -8.93 11.15
C ILE A 163 7.78 -9.32 9.75
N SER A 164 7.60 -10.58 9.39
CA SER A 164 7.91 -11.10 8.06
C SER A 164 6.63 -11.48 7.33
N VAL A 165 6.51 -11.09 6.06
CA VAL A 165 5.32 -11.35 5.24
C VAL A 165 5.71 -12.00 3.94
N LEU A 166 5.08 -13.15 3.65
CA LEU A 166 5.14 -13.81 2.37
C LEU A 166 3.99 -13.28 1.49
N THR A 167 4.36 -12.60 0.40
CA THR A 167 3.45 -12.19 -0.66
C THR A 167 3.40 -13.26 -1.74
N THR A 168 2.21 -13.79 -2.00
CA THR A 168 1.97 -14.74 -3.09
C THR A 168 1.09 -14.09 -4.14
N SER A 169 1.61 -13.99 -5.36
CA SER A 169 0.91 -13.52 -6.55
C SER A 169 0.40 -14.70 -7.35
N THR A 170 -0.86 -14.66 -7.75
CA THR A 170 -1.50 -15.67 -8.59
C THR A 170 -2.20 -15.03 -9.77
N THR A 171 -2.10 -15.68 -10.92
CA THR A 171 -2.74 -15.28 -12.17
C THR A 171 -4.25 -15.55 -12.15
N ASN A 172 -5.08 -14.51 -12.32
CA ASN A 172 -6.54 -14.68 -12.41
C ASN A 172 -7.01 -15.05 -13.81
N SER A 173 -6.22 -14.72 -14.84
CA SER A 173 -6.52 -15.00 -16.25
C SER A 173 -5.22 -15.13 -17.04
N PRO A 174 -5.15 -15.99 -18.07
CA PRO A 174 -3.88 -16.26 -18.76
C PRO A 174 -3.20 -14.97 -19.20
N SER A 175 -1.96 -14.77 -18.74
CA SER A 175 -1.11 -13.67 -19.19
C SER A 175 -0.92 -13.78 -20.71
N ARG A 176 -1.02 -12.67 -21.42
CA ARG A 176 -0.93 -12.66 -22.89
C ARG A 176 0.13 -11.68 -23.33
N ILE A 177 1.04 -12.16 -24.16
CA ILE A 177 1.95 -11.31 -24.91
C ILE A 177 1.49 -11.31 -26.36
N ASN A 178 1.21 -10.12 -26.90
CA ASN A 178 0.83 -9.90 -28.29
C ASN A 178 1.98 -9.26 -29.05
N GLY A 179 1.99 -9.40 -30.38
CA GLY A 179 2.98 -8.74 -31.23
C GLY A 179 4.35 -9.42 -31.29
N ILE A 180 4.56 -10.54 -30.61
CA ILE A 180 5.73 -11.39 -30.81
C ILE A 180 5.33 -12.86 -30.87
N SER A 181 5.94 -13.62 -31.79
CA SER A 181 5.74 -15.05 -31.94
C SER A 181 7.07 -15.72 -32.23
N ILE A 182 7.29 -16.90 -31.64
CA ILE A 182 8.42 -17.77 -31.94
C ILE A 182 7.85 -19.06 -32.53
N ASP A 183 8.11 -19.27 -33.81
CA ASP A 183 7.71 -20.45 -34.56
C ASP A 183 8.98 -21.19 -35.03
N ILE A 184 9.54 -21.97 -34.10
CA ILE A 184 10.67 -22.85 -34.36
C ILE A 184 10.10 -24.28 -34.39
N PRO A 185 10.19 -25.00 -35.53
CA PRO A 185 9.65 -26.35 -35.65
C PRO A 185 10.16 -27.27 -34.53
N GLY A 186 9.24 -27.86 -33.77
CA GLY A 186 9.55 -28.80 -32.68
C GLY A 186 9.85 -28.16 -31.32
N VAL A 187 9.84 -26.82 -31.20
CA VAL A 187 10.01 -26.11 -29.93
C VAL A 187 8.67 -25.50 -29.50
N PRO A 188 8.12 -25.86 -28.34
CA PRO A 188 6.94 -25.19 -27.78
C PRO A 188 7.18 -23.68 -27.66
N ASN A 189 6.20 -22.85 -28.03
CA ASN A 189 6.33 -21.39 -27.95
C ASN A 189 6.67 -20.95 -26.51
N PRO A 190 7.90 -20.46 -26.25
CA PRO A 190 8.36 -20.17 -24.89
C PRO A 190 7.77 -18.87 -24.32
N ILE A 191 7.13 -18.04 -25.15
CA ILE A 191 6.60 -16.73 -24.75
C ILE A 191 5.47 -16.88 -23.72
N GLN A 192 4.64 -17.92 -23.84
CA GLN A 192 3.56 -18.17 -22.89
C GLN A 192 4.10 -18.57 -21.51
N SER A 193 5.15 -19.40 -21.48
CA SER A 193 5.84 -19.78 -20.23
C SER A 193 6.52 -18.59 -19.57
N PHE A 194 7.12 -17.71 -20.37
CA PHE A 194 7.69 -16.45 -19.89
C PHE A 194 6.61 -15.55 -19.27
N ALA A 195 5.48 -15.34 -19.96
CA ALA A 195 4.38 -14.52 -19.46
C ALA A 195 3.80 -15.05 -18.13
N ASN A 196 3.69 -16.37 -17.97
CA ASN A 196 3.20 -16.99 -16.73
C ASN A 196 4.20 -16.82 -15.56
N GLY A 197 5.50 -16.75 -15.85
CA GLY A 197 6.53 -16.55 -14.82
C GLY A 197 6.48 -15.18 -14.13
N PHE A 198 5.86 -14.17 -14.75
CA PHE A 198 5.65 -12.86 -14.12
C PHE A 198 4.41 -12.80 -13.23
N SER A 199 3.46 -13.72 -13.44
CA SER A 199 2.13 -13.62 -12.85
C SER A 199 1.93 -14.58 -11.67
N ASP A 200 2.69 -15.68 -11.63
CA ASP A 200 2.75 -16.58 -10.47
C ASP A 200 4.12 -16.44 -9.79
N SER A 201 4.18 -15.67 -8.71
CA SER A 201 5.43 -15.41 -7.98
C SER A 201 5.22 -15.37 -6.47
N LYS A 202 6.30 -15.64 -5.74
CA LYS A 202 6.35 -15.53 -4.28
C LYS A 202 7.54 -14.67 -3.89
N HIS A 203 7.28 -13.65 -3.09
CA HIS A 203 8.30 -12.76 -2.56
C HIS A 203 8.06 -12.61 -1.07
N CYS A 204 9.12 -12.60 -0.27
CA CYS A 204 9.00 -12.40 1.16
C CYS A 204 9.67 -11.09 1.58
N THR A 205 9.03 -10.36 2.48
CA THR A 205 9.54 -9.08 2.97
C THR A 205 9.69 -9.15 4.47
N VAL A 206 10.87 -8.81 4.99
CA VAL A 206 11.13 -8.73 6.43
C VAL A 206 11.03 -7.30 6.93
N HIS A 207 10.64 -7.17 8.19
CA HIS A 207 10.45 -5.91 8.91
C HIS A 207 9.34 -5.01 8.33
N VAL A 208 8.23 -5.60 7.90
CA VAL A 208 7.09 -4.84 7.39
C VAL A 208 6.22 -4.24 8.51
N PRO A 209 5.42 -3.21 8.23
CA PRO A 209 4.36 -2.76 9.13
C PRO A 209 3.36 -3.87 9.46
N ALA A 210 2.81 -3.89 10.68
CA ALA A 210 1.82 -4.89 11.10
C ALA A 210 0.55 -4.85 10.21
N ASP A 211 0.23 -3.68 9.72
CA ASP A 211 -0.94 -3.41 8.89
C ASP A 211 -0.79 -3.94 7.45
N THR A 212 0.44 -4.20 7.00
CA THR A 212 0.77 -4.79 5.69
C THR A 212 0.44 -6.30 5.63
N ALA A 213 0.27 -6.94 6.79
CA ALA A 213 0.06 -8.39 6.93
C ALA A 213 -1.17 -8.93 6.20
N ASN A 214 -2.20 -8.11 5.97
CA ASN A 214 -3.50 -8.54 5.44
C ASN A 214 -3.87 -7.87 4.11
N LEU A 215 -2.89 -7.28 3.42
CA LEU A 215 -3.13 -6.61 2.14
C LEU A 215 -3.43 -7.61 1.03
N ILE A 216 -4.40 -7.24 0.20
CA ILE A 216 -4.74 -7.92 -1.05
C ILE A 216 -4.52 -6.91 -2.17
N ILE A 217 -3.68 -7.26 -3.15
CA ILE A 217 -3.35 -6.40 -4.28
C ILE A 217 -3.85 -7.06 -5.56
N ASN A 218 -4.89 -6.49 -6.14
CA ASN A 218 -5.37 -6.86 -7.47
C ASN A 218 -4.67 -5.98 -8.51
N SER A 219 -4.15 -6.59 -9.57
CA SER A 219 -3.51 -5.87 -10.66
C SER A 219 -4.14 -6.29 -11.98
N ASP A 220 -4.60 -5.33 -12.77
CA ASP A 220 -5.10 -5.50 -14.13
C ASP A 220 -4.43 -4.47 -15.05
N VAL A 221 -3.25 -4.83 -15.55
CA VAL A 221 -2.32 -3.92 -16.21
C VAL A 221 -1.94 -4.41 -17.59
N CYS A 222 -1.74 -3.47 -18.52
CA CYS A 222 -1.13 -3.73 -19.81
C CYS A 222 0.16 -2.91 -19.98
N PHE A 223 1.24 -3.57 -20.36
CA PHE A 223 2.51 -2.93 -20.69
C PHE A 223 2.80 -2.98 -22.19
N ASP A 224 3.26 -1.88 -22.75
CA ASP A 224 3.90 -1.81 -24.06
C ASP A 224 5.39 -2.11 -23.90
N MET A 225 5.80 -3.23 -24.48
CA MET A 225 7.17 -3.77 -24.47
C MET A 225 7.84 -3.64 -25.84
N THR A 226 7.29 -2.84 -26.75
CA THR A 226 7.78 -2.73 -28.14
C THR A 226 9.26 -2.36 -28.17
N ALA A 227 9.68 -1.39 -27.36
CA ALA A 227 11.07 -0.93 -27.30
C ALA A 227 12.06 -2.06 -26.94
N GLN A 228 11.64 -2.96 -26.03
CA GLN A 228 12.41 -4.09 -25.52
C GLN A 228 12.56 -5.20 -26.57
N THR A 229 11.75 -5.16 -27.63
CA THR A 229 11.79 -6.17 -28.70
C THR A 229 12.60 -5.78 -29.93
N SER A 230 13.12 -4.56 -29.97
CA SER A 230 13.87 -4.01 -31.12
C SER A 230 15.10 -4.83 -31.53
N GLY A 231 15.63 -5.69 -30.67
CA GLY A 231 16.76 -6.58 -30.95
C GLY A 231 16.41 -7.95 -31.56
N PHE A 232 15.12 -8.30 -31.67
CA PHE A 232 14.70 -9.61 -32.19
C PHE A 232 14.33 -9.61 -33.68
N GLU A 233 14.37 -8.45 -34.33
CA GLU A 233 14.08 -8.32 -35.75
C GLU A 233 15.11 -9.08 -36.59
N GLY A 234 14.63 -9.92 -37.52
CA GLY A 234 15.47 -10.67 -38.46
C GLY A 234 16.07 -11.97 -37.91
N ILE A 235 15.76 -12.37 -36.68
CA ILE A 235 16.13 -13.70 -36.16
C ILE A 235 15.22 -14.77 -36.81
N PRO A 236 15.76 -15.78 -37.49
CA PRO A 236 14.95 -16.84 -38.10
C PRO A 236 14.06 -17.55 -37.06
N GLY A 237 12.77 -17.70 -37.40
CA GLY A 237 11.78 -18.32 -36.49
C GLY A 237 11.19 -17.37 -35.45
N ILE A 238 11.61 -16.09 -35.40
CA ILE A 238 10.99 -15.06 -34.56
C ILE A 238 10.29 -14.04 -35.45
N THR A 239 9.03 -13.73 -35.14
CA THR A 239 8.26 -12.68 -35.80
C THR A 239 7.87 -11.64 -34.77
N VAL A 240 8.24 -10.39 -35.02
CA VAL A 240 7.87 -9.23 -34.21
C VAL A 240 6.96 -8.34 -35.05
N THR A 241 5.75 -8.09 -34.56
CA THR A 241 4.72 -7.23 -35.16
C THR A 241 4.28 -6.21 -34.13
N PRO A 242 4.88 -5.01 -34.11
CA PRO A 242 4.51 -3.95 -33.17
C PRO A 242 3.02 -3.54 -33.27
N PRO A 243 2.40 -3.08 -32.16
CA PRO A 243 3.00 -2.99 -30.83
C PRO A 243 3.11 -4.37 -30.16
N VAL A 244 4.19 -4.57 -29.40
CA VAL A 244 4.35 -5.74 -28.54
C VAL A 244 3.80 -5.38 -27.17
N THR A 245 2.75 -6.08 -26.72
CA THR A 245 2.06 -5.77 -25.46
C THR A 245 1.98 -6.98 -24.55
N MET A 246 1.97 -6.74 -23.24
CA MET A 246 1.80 -7.77 -22.22
C MET A 246 0.67 -7.40 -21.26
N ASN A 247 -0.33 -8.28 -21.17
CA ASN A 247 -1.43 -8.16 -20.21
C ASN A 247 -1.17 -9.05 -19.00
N LEU A 248 -1.26 -8.47 -17.81
CA LEU A 248 -1.16 -9.18 -16.53
C LEU A 248 -2.43 -8.92 -15.72
N ASN A 249 -3.09 -10.00 -15.32
CA ASN A 249 -4.21 -9.96 -14.37
C ASN A 249 -3.91 -10.88 -13.20
N THR A 250 -3.54 -10.29 -12.06
CA THR A 250 -3.05 -11.01 -10.89
C THR A 250 -3.71 -10.56 -9.61
N THR A 251 -3.76 -11.46 -8.64
CA THR A 251 -4.11 -11.18 -7.25
C THR A 251 -2.91 -11.57 -6.38
N SER A 252 -2.46 -10.64 -5.54
CA SER A 252 -1.40 -10.86 -4.58
C SER A 252 -1.97 -10.84 -3.17
N THR A 253 -1.61 -11.80 -2.34
CA THR A 253 -2.04 -11.87 -0.94
C THR A 253 -0.84 -11.96 -0.01
N ASN A 254 -0.96 -11.31 1.14
CA ASN A 254 0.06 -11.28 2.17
C ASN A 254 -0.29 -12.23 3.32
N VAL A 255 0.70 -12.98 3.80
CA VAL A 255 0.57 -13.85 4.98
C VAL A 255 1.79 -13.65 5.86
N VAL A 256 1.57 -13.43 7.16
CA VAL A 256 2.66 -13.36 8.14
C VAL A 256 3.31 -14.73 8.28
N VAL A 257 4.64 -14.77 8.18
CA VAL A 257 5.46 -15.96 8.37
C VAL A 257 6.45 -15.75 9.50
N ALA A 258 6.89 -16.83 10.12
CA ALA A 258 7.85 -16.76 11.22
C ALA A 258 9.24 -16.30 10.73
N ASP A 259 9.67 -16.79 9.56
CA ASP A 259 10.96 -16.47 8.98
C ASP A 259 10.91 -16.61 7.44
N CYS A 260 11.20 -15.52 6.73
CA CYS A 260 11.27 -15.50 5.27
C CYS A 260 12.29 -16.50 4.69
N PHE A 261 13.41 -16.73 5.37
CA PHE A 261 14.49 -17.61 4.88
C PHE A 261 14.13 -19.10 4.91
N THR A 262 12.99 -19.45 5.52
CA THR A 262 12.46 -20.82 5.58
C THR A 262 11.31 -21.07 4.61
N THR A 263 10.92 -20.06 3.83
CA THR A 263 9.80 -20.14 2.88
C THR A 263 10.26 -20.60 1.49
N ASP A 264 9.30 -20.87 0.60
CA ASP A 264 9.53 -21.11 -0.81
C ASP A 264 9.46 -19.83 -1.67
N ALA A 265 9.73 -18.67 -1.05
CA ALA A 265 9.82 -17.40 -1.78
C ALA A 265 10.96 -17.44 -2.81
N ALA A 266 10.73 -16.82 -3.97
CA ALA A 266 11.76 -16.63 -4.99
C ALA A 266 12.77 -15.55 -4.60
N SER A 267 12.36 -14.62 -3.73
CA SER A 267 13.24 -13.57 -3.22
C SER A 267 12.83 -13.09 -1.84
N ILE A 268 13.79 -12.45 -1.15
CA ILE A 268 13.59 -11.78 0.14
C ILE A 268 14.04 -10.33 0.04
N TYR A 269 13.27 -9.41 0.61
CA TYR A 269 13.64 -8.01 0.74
C TYR A 269 13.61 -7.55 2.20
N ASN A 270 14.63 -6.80 2.64
CA ASN A 270 14.68 -6.20 3.97
C ASN A 270 14.35 -4.71 3.90
N THR A 271 13.22 -4.33 4.50
CA THR A 271 12.73 -2.94 4.48
C THR A 271 13.55 -2.01 5.35
N VAL A 272 14.44 -2.49 6.23
CA VAL A 272 15.28 -1.63 7.07
C VAL A 272 16.62 -1.39 6.40
N THR A 273 17.28 -2.46 5.96
CA THR A 273 18.64 -2.39 5.39
C THR A 273 18.64 -2.12 3.88
N GLY A 274 17.53 -2.38 3.18
CA GLY A 274 17.44 -2.36 1.72
C GLY A 274 18.13 -3.55 1.05
N GLU A 275 18.52 -4.57 1.82
CA GLU A 275 19.16 -5.78 1.29
C GLU A 275 18.15 -6.67 0.56
N PHE A 276 18.63 -7.34 -0.47
CA PHE A 276 17.85 -8.25 -1.30
C PHE A 276 18.56 -9.60 -1.48
N TRP A 277 17.79 -10.68 -1.43
CA TRP A 277 18.26 -12.04 -1.68
C TRP A 277 17.40 -12.72 -2.74
N ILE A 278 18.03 -13.55 -3.57
CA ILE A 278 17.35 -14.42 -4.54
C ILE A 278 17.49 -15.86 -4.08
N ASN A 279 16.42 -16.63 -4.21
CA ASN A 279 16.43 -18.07 -3.98
C ASN A 279 17.07 -18.78 -5.17
N ASP A 280 18.24 -19.38 -4.94
CA ASP A 280 18.96 -20.23 -5.88
C ASP A 280 18.88 -21.68 -5.36
N GLU A 281 18.02 -22.48 -5.97
CA GLU A 281 17.80 -23.90 -5.65
C GLU A 281 17.57 -24.21 -4.15
N GLY A 282 16.83 -23.35 -3.45
CA GLY A 282 16.51 -23.48 -2.03
C GLY A 282 17.46 -22.74 -1.09
N THR A 283 18.47 -22.04 -1.62
CA THR A 283 19.42 -21.23 -0.85
C THR A 283 19.28 -19.76 -1.20
N PHE A 284 19.12 -18.89 -0.21
CA PHE A 284 19.04 -17.44 -0.43
C PHE A 284 20.43 -16.81 -0.56
N VAL A 285 20.73 -16.30 -1.75
CA VAL A 285 22.01 -15.64 -2.07
C VAL A 285 21.80 -14.13 -2.09
N SER A 286 22.58 -13.41 -1.27
CA SER A 286 22.52 -11.94 -1.21
C SER A 286 22.98 -11.31 -2.51
N GLN A 287 22.24 -10.29 -2.96
CA GLN A 287 22.55 -9.49 -4.14
C GLN A 287 23.08 -8.09 -3.77
N GLY A 288 23.30 -7.83 -2.47
CA GLY A 288 23.67 -6.51 -1.95
C GLY A 288 22.47 -5.65 -1.54
N SER A 289 22.73 -4.38 -1.23
CA SER A 289 21.69 -3.39 -0.92
C SER A 289 21.48 -2.45 -2.10
N SER A 290 20.22 -2.19 -2.49
CA SER A 290 19.89 -1.06 -3.36
C SER A 290 19.98 0.23 -2.56
N ARG A 291 21.16 0.87 -2.55
CA ARG A 291 21.36 2.24 -2.05
C ARG A 291 21.68 3.15 -3.22
#